data_AF-A0AAU1X593-F1
#
_entry.id   AF-A0AAU1X593-F1
#
_cell.length_a   1.000
_cell.length_b   1.000
_cell.length_c   1.000
_cell.angle_alpha   90.00
_cell.angle_beta   90.00
_cell.angle_gamma   90.00
#
_symmetry.space_group_name_H-M   'P 1'
#
loop_
_entity.id
_entity.type
_entity.pdbx_description
1 polymer ?
#
loop_
_entity_poly.entity_id
_entity_poly.type
_entity_poly.pdbx_seq_one_letter_code
_entity_poly.pdbx_strand_id
1 'polypeptide(L)'
;MSDRLIPTGTCWCGCGTQTGIGSFFARGHDKIAEAALIRAEYGGTVPRFLAAHGYGPEKSVTDAAVEQGWVRCSVSGCTYTGAEASVRNHEAKPHKEK
;
A
#
# COMPACT_ATOMS: atom_id res chain seq x y z
N MET A 1 18.78 -6.32 -11.54
CA MET A 1 17.65 -6.47 -12.47
C MET A 1 16.55 -7.16 -11.70
N SER A 2 15.41 -6.52 -11.46
CA SER A 2 14.27 -7.24 -10.86
C SER A 2 13.56 -7.98 -11.98
N ASP A 3 13.47 -9.30 -11.85
CA ASP A 3 12.69 -10.11 -12.76
C ASP A 3 11.21 -9.69 -12.69
N ARG A 4 10.60 -9.55 -13.86
CA ARG A 4 9.18 -9.22 -13.96
C ARG A 4 8.36 -10.36 -13.36
N LEU A 5 7.54 -10.05 -12.37
CA LEU A 5 6.57 -11.00 -11.83
C LEU A 5 5.47 -11.29 -12.86
N ILE A 6 5.14 -12.57 -13.03
CA ILE A 6 4.10 -13.04 -13.96
C ILE A 6 2.98 -13.73 -13.15
N PRO A 7 1.71 -13.32 -13.33
CA PRO A 7 0.58 -13.98 -12.69
C PRO A 7 0.44 -15.45 -13.11
N THR A 8 0.15 -16.33 -12.16
CA THR A 8 0.09 -17.79 -12.37
C THR A 8 -1.33 -18.32 -12.62
N GLY A 9 -2.35 -17.46 -12.56
CA GLY A 9 -3.76 -17.86 -12.65
C GLY A 9 -4.35 -18.43 -11.34
N THR A 10 -3.57 -18.40 -10.25
CA THR A 10 -4.02 -18.81 -8.90
C THR A 10 -3.69 -17.71 -7.90
N CYS A 11 -4.55 -17.51 -6.92
CA CYS A 11 -4.41 -16.46 -5.93
C CYS A 11 -3.18 -16.66 -5.03
N TRP A 12 -2.29 -15.68 -5.02
CA TRP A 12 -1.03 -15.72 -4.27
C TRP A 12 -1.19 -15.60 -2.75
N CYS A 13 -2.40 -15.35 -2.24
CA CYS A 13 -2.65 -15.47 -0.81
C CYS A 13 -2.67 -16.94 -0.32
N GLY A 14 -2.56 -17.92 -1.23
CA GLY A 14 -2.48 -19.35 -0.89
C GLY A 14 -3.84 -20.06 -0.75
N CYS A 15 -4.97 -19.39 -1.01
CA CYS A 15 -6.30 -19.99 -0.86
C CYS A 15 -6.70 -20.95 -2.01
N GLY A 16 -5.89 -21.05 -3.07
CA GLY A 16 -6.17 -21.91 -4.23
C GLY A 16 -7.24 -21.37 -5.20
N THR A 17 -7.86 -20.22 -4.92
CA THR A 17 -8.84 -19.60 -5.83
C THR A 17 -8.19 -19.22 -7.17
N GLN A 18 -8.85 -19.56 -8.29
CA GLN A 18 -8.43 -19.11 -9.62
C GLN A 18 -8.59 -17.60 -9.77
N THR A 19 -7.60 -16.95 -10.37
CA THR A 19 -7.62 -15.51 -10.63
C THR A 19 -7.92 -15.21 -12.10
N GLY A 20 -8.48 -14.04 -12.36
CA GLY A 20 -8.66 -13.54 -13.73
C GLY A 20 -7.31 -13.34 -14.43
N ILE A 21 -7.33 -13.30 -15.76
CA ILE A 21 -6.15 -13.08 -16.60
C ILE A 21 -5.44 -11.80 -16.15
N GLY A 22 -4.13 -11.91 -15.90
CA GLY A 22 -3.30 -10.78 -15.48
C GLY A 22 -3.38 -10.43 -13.98
N SER A 23 -4.19 -11.13 -13.18
CA SER A 23 -4.31 -10.87 -11.74
C SER A 23 -3.53 -11.87 -10.88
N PHE A 24 -2.80 -11.35 -9.89
CA PHE A 24 -2.11 -12.13 -8.87
C PHE A 24 -3.03 -12.57 -7.71
N PHE A 25 -4.11 -11.81 -7.46
CA PHE A 25 -4.96 -12.00 -6.30
C PHE A 25 -6.44 -12.09 -6.70
N ALA A 26 -7.22 -12.86 -5.93
CA ALA A 26 -8.65 -12.70 -5.91
C ALA A 26 -9.03 -11.34 -5.29
N ARG A 27 -10.25 -10.86 -5.52
CA ARG A 27 -10.68 -9.52 -5.10
C ARG A 27 -10.48 -9.33 -3.58
N GLY A 28 -9.64 -8.37 -3.19
CA GLY A 28 -9.35 -8.03 -1.79
C GLY A 28 -8.35 -8.96 -1.08
N HIS A 29 -7.83 -9.98 -1.76
CA HIS A 29 -6.90 -10.94 -1.14
C HIS A 29 -5.46 -10.44 -1.11
N ASP A 30 -5.14 -9.36 -1.81
CA ASP A 30 -3.87 -8.65 -1.70
C ASP A 30 -3.63 -8.17 -0.26
N LYS A 31 -4.66 -7.64 0.39
CA LYS A 31 -4.58 -7.21 1.79
C LYS A 31 -4.53 -8.35 2.79
N ILE A 32 -5.16 -9.48 2.48
CA ILE A 32 -5.02 -10.71 3.27
C ILE A 32 -3.58 -11.22 3.20
N ALA A 33 -3.00 -11.26 1.99
CA ALA A 33 -1.62 -11.69 1.80
C ALA A 33 -0.61 -10.76 2.49
N GLU A 34 -0.80 -9.43 2.40
CA GLU A 34 0.02 -8.44 3.12
C GLU A 34 -0.04 -8.66 4.63
N ALA A 35 -1.24 -8.80 5.21
CA ALA A 35 -1.39 -9.05 6.64
C ALA A 35 -0.79 -10.40 7.08
N ALA A 36 -0.96 -11.44 6.27
CA ALA A 36 -0.37 -12.76 6.52
C ALA A 36 1.16 -12.70 6.50
N LEU A 37 1.76 -11.97 5.55
CA LEU A 37 3.20 -11.72 5.50
C LEU A 37 3.67 -10.97 6.75
N ILE A 38 2.97 -9.90 7.14
CA ILE A 38 3.27 -9.14 8.37
C ILE A 38 3.24 -10.06 9.59
N ARG A 39 2.27 -10.99 9.67
CA ARG A 39 2.19 -11.97 10.75
C ARG A 39 3.35 -12.98 10.71
N ALA A 40 3.62 -13.58 9.56
CA ALA A 40 4.60 -14.66 9.40
C ALA A 40 6.03 -14.16 9.66
N GLU A 41 6.41 -13.01 9.10
CA GLU A 41 7.79 -12.54 9.08
C GLU A 41 8.08 -11.45 10.12
N TYR A 42 7.06 -10.69 10.53
CA TYR A 42 7.23 -9.49 11.36
C TYR A 42 6.41 -9.54 12.66
N GLY A 43 5.96 -10.73 13.06
CA GLY A 43 5.24 -10.94 14.32
C GLY A 43 3.88 -10.26 14.40
N GLY A 44 3.30 -9.88 13.26
CA GLY A 44 1.99 -9.22 13.19
C GLY A 44 2.05 -7.72 13.47
N THR A 45 3.23 -7.10 13.42
CA THR A 45 3.39 -5.69 13.77
C THR A 45 3.88 -4.86 12.58
N VAL A 46 3.08 -3.85 12.21
CA VAL A 46 3.46 -2.88 11.17
C VAL A 46 4.74 -2.12 11.53
N PRO A 47 4.97 -1.68 12.79
CA PRO A 47 6.23 -1.03 13.15
C PRO A 47 7.48 -1.88 12.87
N ARG A 48 7.45 -3.19 13.17
CA ARG A 48 8.59 -4.09 12.87
C ARG A 48 8.77 -4.29 11.37
N PHE A 49 7.67 -4.39 10.63
CA PHE A 49 7.71 -4.40 9.17
C PHE A 49 8.38 -3.14 8.62
N LEU A 50 7.94 -1.94 9.03
CA LEU A 50 8.55 -0.68 8.61
C LEU A 50 10.03 -0.60 8.97
N ALA A 51 10.39 -0.94 10.21
CA ALA A 51 11.78 -0.92 10.69
C ALA A 51 12.67 -1.88 9.89
N ALA A 52 12.18 -3.07 9.54
CA ALA A 52 12.91 -4.04 8.73
C ALA A 52 13.19 -3.54 7.30
N HIS A 53 12.38 -2.62 6.79
CA HIS A 53 12.57 -1.96 5.49
C HIS A 53 13.26 -0.59 5.61
N GLY A 54 13.81 -0.29 6.80
CA GLY A 54 14.57 0.93 7.04
C GLY A 54 13.72 2.20 7.16
N TYR A 55 12.44 2.06 7.54
CA TYR A 55 11.55 3.19 7.85
C TYR A 55 11.32 3.30 9.35
N GLY A 56 11.01 4.51 9.82
CA GLY A 56 10.79 4.80 11.23
C GLY A 56 10.55 6.30 11.47
N PRO A 57 10.60 6.76 12.74
CA PRO A 57 10.40 8.17 13.07
C PRO A 57 11.33 9.14 12.31
N GLU A 58 12.58 8.72 12.09
CA GLU A 58 13.59 9.52 11.39
C GLU A 58 13.57 9.34 9.86
N LYS A 59 12.84 8.33 9.35
CA LYS A 59 12.75 8.02 7.91
C LYS A 59 11.34 7.65 7.52
N SER A 60 10.63 8.65 6.99
CA SER A 60 9.22 8.58 6.62
C SER A 60 8.97 7.69 5.41
N VAL A 61 8.08 6.71 5.57
CA VAL A 61 7.62 5.84 4.46
C VAL A 61 6.70 6.58 3.49
N THR A 62 5.94 7.57 3.97
CA THR A 62 5.06 8.37 3.11
C THR A 62 5.86 9.35 2.25
N ASP A 63 6.99 9.86 2.75
CA ASP A 63 7.88 10.70 1.96
C ASP A 63 8.56 9.89 0.85
N ALA A 64 9.03 8.69 1.18
CA ALA A 64 9.55 7.76 0.17
C ALA A 64 8.48 7.38 -0.87
N ALA A 65 7.21 7.23 -0.47
CA ALA A 65 6.12 6.99 -1.41
C ALA A 65 5.90 8.20 -2.34
N VAL A 66 6.03 9.42 -1.83
CA VAL A 66 5.91 10.66 -2.64
C VAL A 66 7.02 10.74 -3.68
N GLU A 67 8.26 10.38 -3.32
CA GLU A 67 9.38 10.28 -4.28
C GLU A 67 9.11 9.28 -5.41
N GLN A 68 8.24 8.30 -5.17
CA GLN A 68 7.83 7.27 -6.15
C GLN A 68 6.49 7.58 -6.84
N GLY A 69 5.99 8.82 -6.70
CA GLY A 69 4.81 9.30 -7.45
C GLY A 69 3.51 9.39 -6.65
N TRP A 70 3.52 9.17 -5.33
CA TRP A 70 2.43 9.66 -4.50
C TRP A 70 2.47 11.19 -4.40
N VAL A 71 1.31 11.79 -4.08
CA VAL A 71 1.19 13.24 -3.90
C VAL A 71 0.71 13.55 -2.49
N ARG A 72 1.03 14.75 -2.02
CA ARG A 72 0.49 15.32 -0.77
C ARG A 72 -0.72 16.18 -1.09
N CYS A 73 -1.64 16.28 -0.14
CA CYS A 73 -2.74 17.24 -0.23
C CYS A 73 -2.20 18.66 -0.39
N SER A 74 -2.83 19.44 -1.28
CA SER A 74 -2.46 20.83 -1.57
C SER A 74 -2.95 21.83 -0.52
N VAL A 75 -3.86 21.42 0.36
CA VAL A 75 -4.44 22.29 1.40
C VAL A 75 -3.45 22.47 2.55
N SER A 76 -3.15 23.73 2.87
CA SER A 76 -2.24 24.11 3.97
C SER A 76 -2.68 23.50 5.30
N GLY A 77 -1.74 22.88 6.01
CA GLY A 77 -1.99 22.21 7.30
C GLY A 77 -2.52 20.78 7.19
N CYS A 78 -2.82 20.27 6.00
CA CYS A 78 -3.22 18.87 5.81
C CYS A 78 -2.00 17.97 5.57
N THR A 79 -1.92 16.84 6.28
CA THR A 79 -0.84 15.85 6.15
C THR A 79 -1.23 14.63 5.31
N TYR A 80 -2.42 14.65 4.68
CA TYR A 80 -2.87 13.52 3.87
C TYR A 80 -1.96 13.30 2.67
N THR A 81 -1.53 12.05 2.48
CA THR A 81 -0.63 11.63 1.40
C THR A 81 -1.17 10.35 0.78
N GLY A 82 -1.12 10.24 -0.55
CA GLY A 82 -1.64 9.07 -1.24
C GLY A 82 -1.44 9.12 -2.75
N ALA A 83 -2.01 8.13 -3.43
CA ALA A 83 -2.14 8.20 -4.89
C ALA A 83 -2.99 9.41 -5.30
N GLU A 84 -2.72 9.97 -6.48
CA GLU A 84 -3.36 11.20 -6.98
C GLU A 84 -4.90 11.15 -6.91
N ALA A 85 -5.51 10.04 -7.33
CA ALA A 85 -6.97 9.88 -7.27
C ALA A 85 -7.50 9.93 -5.82
N SER A 86 -6.76 9.38 -4.86
CA SER A 86 -7.11 9.40 -3.44
C SER A 86 -6.99 10.81 -2.88
N VAL A 87 -5.92 11.54 -3.23
CA VAL A 87 -5.73 12.93 -2.79
C VAL A 87 -6.80 13.84 -3.39
N ARG A 88 -7.12 13.72 -4.68
CA ARG A 88 -8.22 14.49 -5.31
C ARG A 88 -9.56 14.25 -4.62
N ASN A 89 -9.87 12.98 -4.31
CA ASN A 89 -11.09 12.64 -3.57
C ASN A 89 -11.06 13.20 -2.13
N HIS A 90 -9.89 13.19 -1.51
CA HIS A 90 -9.63 13.80 -0.22
C HIS A 90 -9.66 15.34 -0.27
N GLU A 91 -9.41 16.01 -1.38
CA GLU A 91 -9.53 17.48 -1.44
C GLU A 91 -10.98 17.92 -1.64
N ALA A 92 -11.76 17.12 -2.36
CA ALA A 92 -13.14 17.46 -2.73
C ALA A 92 -14.17 17.43 -1.59
N LYS A 93 -13.86 16.82 -0.43
CA LYS A 93 -14.83 16.56 0.67
C LYS A 93 -14.46 17.12 2.04
N PRO A 94 -13.35 16.70 2.68
CA PRO A 94 -12.96 17.00 4.06
C PRO A 94 -12.51 18.46 4.26
N HIS A 95 -12.08 19.15 3.20
CA HIS A 95 -11.62 20.55 3.25
C HIS A 95 -12.70 21.57 2.86
N LYS A 96 -13.90 21.12 2.51
CA LYS A 96 -15.05 22.03 2.44
C LYS A 96 -15.49 22.30 3.87
N GLU A 97 -15.16 23.49 4.37
CA GLU A 97 -15.71 23.98 5.65
C GLU A 97 -17.25 23.96 5.64
N LYS A 98 -17.82 23.80 6.83
CA LYS A 98 -19.18 24.24 7.15
C LYS A 98 -19.22 25.77 7.22
#